data_AF-A0A9D2RUN7-F1
#
_entry.id   AF-A0A9D2RUN7-F1
#
_cell.length_a   1.000
_cell.length_b   1.000
_cell.length_c   1.000
_cell.angle_alpha   90.00
_cell.angle_beta   90.00
_cell.angle_gamma   90.00
#
_symmetry.space_group_name_H-M   'P 1'
#
loop_
_entity.id
_entity.type
_entity.pdbx_description
1 polymer ?
#
loop_
_entity_poly.entity_id
_entity_poly.type
_entity_poly.pdbx_seq_one_letter_code
_entity_poly.pdbx_strand_id
1 'polypeptide(L)'
;MARYRLVTEDSGCCNLVIWDFLLTVAAVGFSVYYGFDKTLHPAWCFVIGLVSAIVLVALMNIRILGKILQILLSAFWALVGTSLIASLFHADTLWQIVIFAVLTILFIGLHLVSAEEIGIGPNSVRRVQPIVFEEPVVSTSSPSQIDTDLAQLTQRYQKLGQQREMVMEKAVQLLQKGDYSALRQAFEENNRIWQEGSAKLTELSGKLEQLHSMPGIYATIGVIREYLDKMEVSNEAVMQQVISCTSPPESGNPPSSGGFDPFAGCDTLEKLEQRYRQLAKSFHPDTGNGDTEGMQYINAEYEKRKREFR
;
A
#
# COMPACT_ATOMS: atom_id res chain seq x y z
N MET A 1 -5.37 -20.83 21.17
CA MET A 1 -4.72 -19.95 20.18
C MET A 1 -5.48 -20.06 18.87
N ALA A 2 -6.34 -19.10 18.57
CA ALA A 2 -7.01 -19.03 17.26
C ALA A 2 -6.00 -18.46 16.24
N ARG A 3 -5.74 -19.19 15.16
CA ARG A 3 -4.97 -18.68 14.01
C ARG A 3 -5.93 -17.84 13.17
N TYR A 4 -5.78 -16.53 13.21
CA TYR A 4 -6.48 -15.64 12.30
C TYR A 4 -5.82 -15.75 10.92
N ARG A 5 -6.55 -16.32 9.96
CA ARG A 5 -6.18 -16.26 8.55
C ARG A 5 -6.77 -14.95 8.03
N LEU A 6 -5.89 -14.02 7.61
CA LEU A 6 -6.29 -12.85 6.82
C LEU A 6 -6.89 -13.39 5.52
N VAL A 7 -8.22 -13.50 5.49
CA VAL A 7 -8.95 -13.72 4.25
C VAL A 7 -9.08 -12.34 3.63
N THR A 8 -8.24 -12.03 2.67
CA THR A 8 -8.55 -10.99 1.69
C THR A 8 -9.69 -11.57 0.87
N GLU A 9 -10.94 -11.21 1.20
CA GLU A 9 -12.01 -11.39 0.23
C GLU A 9 -11.63 -10.53 -0.97
N ASP A 10 -11.23 -11.19 -2.05
CA ASP A 10 -11.13 -10.56 -3.36
C ASP A 10 -12.54 -10.08 -3.69
N SER A 11 -12.82 -8.80 -3.46
CA SER A 11 -14.09 -8.22 -3.87
C SER A 11 -14.19 -8.43 -5.37
N GLY A 12 -15.12 -9.29 -5.78
CA GLY A 12 -15.44 -9.57 -7.18
C GLY A 12 -16.08 -8.38 -7.89
N CYS A 13 -15.70 -7.16 -7.51
CA CYS A 13 -16.11 -5.93 -8.16
C CYS A 13 -15.47 -5.91 -9.54
N CYS A 14 -16.31 -5.87 -10.58
CA CYS A 14 -15.89 -5.57 -11.94
C CYS A 14 -15.09 -4.27 -11.93
N ASN A 15 -13.76 -4.39 -12.01
CA ASN A 15 -12.89 -3.24 -12.02
C ASN A 15 -13.06 -2.51 -13.36
N LEU A 16 -13.90 -1.46 -13.36
CA LEU A 16 -14.25 -0.69 -14.55
C LEU A 16 -13.00 -0.08 -15.22
N VAL A 17 -11.94 0.16 -14.43
CA VAL A 17 -10.62 0.59 -14.93
C VAL A 17 -9.95 -0.47 -15.81
N ILE A 18 -10.14 -1.77 -15.51
CA ILE A 18 -9.65 -2.86 -16.38
C ILE A 18 -10.41 -2.84 -17.71
N TRP A 19 -11.72 -2.56 -17.69
CA TRP A 19 -12.51 -2.45 -18.90
C TRP A 19 -12.11 -1.22 -19.73
N ASP A 20 -11.85 -0.07 -19.10
CA ASP A 20 -11.31 1.11 -19.77
C ASP A 20 -9.95 0.83 -20.42
N PHE A 21 -9.08 0.09 -19.72
CA PHE A 21 -7.80 -0.34 -20.23
C PHE A 21 -7.98 -1.21 -21.49
N LEU A 22 -8.74 -2.30 -21.39
CA LEU A 22 -8.98 -3.23 -22.50
C LEU A 22 -9.65 -2.55 -23.70
N LEU A 23 -10.65 -1.70 -23.43
CA LEU A 23 -11.32 -0.90 -24.44
C LEU A 23 -10.34 0.04 -25.14
N THR A 24 -9.46 0.69 -24.39
CA THR A 24 -8.46 1.60 -24.97
C THR A 24 -7.47 0.85 -25.85
N VAL A 25 -7.00 -0.34 -25.42
CA VAL A 25 -6.14 -1.20 -26.25
C VAL A 25 -6.84 -1.52 -27.58
N ALA A 26 -8.09 -1.97 -27.53
CA ALA A 26 -8.86 -2.32 -28.72
C ALA A 26 -9.14 -1.09 -29.60
N ALA A 27 -9.69 -0.02 -29.04
CA ALA A 27 -10.11 1.16 -29.78
C ALA A 27 -8.93 1.85 -30.47
N VAL A 28 -7.81 2.06 -29.76
CA VAL A 28 -6.62 2.67 -30.35
C VAL A 28 -6.00 1.71 -31.37
N GLY A 29 -5.88 0.43 -31.05
CA GLY A 29 -5.31 -0.56 -31.97
C GLY A 29 -6.09 -0.65 -33.29
N PHE A 30 -7.42 -0.70 -33.23
CA PHE A 30 -8.27 -0.69 -34.42
C PHE A 30 -8.22 0.65 -35.16
N SER A 31 -8.19 1.77 -34.45
CA SER A 31 -8.10 3.09 -35.08
C SER A 31 -6.79 3.26 -35.85
N VAL A 32 -5.67 2.76 -35.31
CA VAL A 32 -4.38 2.77 -36.01
C VAL A 32 -4.42 1.88 -37.26
N TYR A 33 -4.94 0.65 -37.11
CA TYR A 33 -5.01 -0.32 -38.20
C TYR A 33 -5.90 0.14 -39.36
N TYR A 34 -7.08 0.71 -39.07
CA TYR A 34 -8.04 1.12 -40.09
C TYR A 34 -7.88 2.57 -40.57
N GLY A 35 -7.42 3.47 -39.70
CA GLY A 35 -7.45 4.92 -39.94
C GLY A 35 -6.14 5.53 -40.40
N PHE A 36 -4.98 4.99 -39.98
CA PHE A 36 -3.68 5.61 -40.27
C PHE A 36 -2.93 4.91 -41.40
N ASP A 37 -2.65 3.63 -41.23
CA ASP A 37 -1.82 2.91 -42.19
C ASP A 37 -2.13 1.41 -42.19
N LYS A 38 -2.75 0.95 -43.27
CA LYS A 38 -3.05 -0.48 -43.47
C LYS A 38 -1.79 -1.32 -43.70
N THR A 39 -0.63 -0.70 -43.92
CA THR A 39 0.65 -1.40 -44.07
C THR A 39 1.29 -1.73 -42.72
N LEU A 40 0.81 -1.12 -41.63
CA LEU A 40 1.33 -1.42 -40.29
C LEU A 40 0.87 -2.82 -39.86
N HIS A 41 1.84 -3.66 -39.50
CA HIS A 41 1.55 -5.03 -39.06
C HIS A 41 0.63 -5.01 -37.83
N PRO A 42 -0.41 -5.87 -37.74
CA PRO A 42 -1.38 -5.87 -36.63
C PRO A 42 -0.75 -5.93 -35.23
N ALA A 43 0.39 -6.62 -35.10
CA ALA A 43 1.14 -6.67 -33.85
C ALA A 43 1.59 -5.28 -33.36
N TRP A 44 2.04 -4.39 -34.26
CA TRP A 44 2.42 -3.03 -33.89
C TRP A 44 1.22 -2.17 -33.52
N CYS A 45 0.08 -2.36 -34.19
CA CYS A 45 -1.17 -1.69 -33.79
C CYS A 45 -1.58 -2.08 -32.36
N PHE A 46 -1.47 -3.37 -32.00
CA PHE A 46 -1.74 -3.84 -30.65
C PHE A 46 -0.78 -3.25 -29.61
N VAL A 47 0.53 -3.20 -29.92
CA VAL A 47 1.54 -2.59 -29.04
C VAL A 47 1.24 -1.10 -28.80
N ILE A 48 0.87 -0.36 -29.85
CA ILE A 48 0.46 1.05 -29.71
C ILE A 48 -0.76 1.17 -28.80
N GLY A 49 -1.77 0.32 -28.99
CA GLY A 49 -2.93 0.26 -28.10
C GLY A 49 -2.56 -0.02 -26.64
N LEU A 50 -1.66 -0.97 -26.39
CA LEU A 50 -1.17 -1.30 -25.04
C LEU A 50 -0.47 -0.11 -24.38
N VAL A 51 0.42 0.56 -25.10
CA VAL A 51 1.14 1.75 -24.60
C VAL A 51 0.13 2.86 -24.28
N SER A 52 -0.83 3.12 -25.17
CA SER A 52 -1.88 4.12 -24.92
C SER A 52 -2.73 3.80 -23.69
N ALA A 53 -3.06 2.53 -23.45
CA ALA A 53 -3.81 2.13 -22.26
C ALA A 53 -3.00 2.28 -20.97
N ILE A 54 -1.69 2.01 -20.99
CA ILE A 54 -0.80 2.29 -19.85
C ILE A 54 -0.75 3.80 -19.58
N VAL A 55 -0.62 4.61 -20.62
CA VAL A 55 -0.63 6.07 -20.50
C VAL A 55 -1.97 6.55 -19.93
N LEU A 56 -3.09 6.01 -20.38
CA LEU A 56 -4.41 6.30 -19.84
C LEU A 56 -4.48 6.06 -18.32
N VAL A 57 -4.07 4.88 -17.87
CA VAL A 57 -4.06 4.52 -16.44
C VAL A 57 -3.13 5.45 -15.64
N ALA A 58 -1.97 5.80 -16.21
CA ALA A 58 -1.07 6.77 -15.58
C ALA A 58 -1.70 8.16 -15.46
N LEU A 59 -2.42 8.64 -16.48
CA LEU A 59 -3.15 9.91 -16.43
C LEU A 59 -4.33 9.86 -15.45
N MET A 60 -4.98 8.70 -15.29
CA MET A 60 -6.03 8.49 -14.29
C MET A 60 -5.50 8.60 -12.85
N ASN A 61 -4.20 8.43 -12.62
CA ASN A 61 -3.56 8.59 -11.32
C ASN A 61 -3.36 10.07 -10.91
N ILE A 62 -3.49 11.00 -11.86
CA ILE A 62 -3.34 12.43 -11.56
C ILE A 62 -4.66 12.96 -10.97
N ARG A 63 -4.62 13.54 -9.76
CA ARG A 63 -5.81 13.94 -8.96
C ARG A 63 -6.94 14.65 -9.73
N ILE A 64 -6.62 15.69 -10.51
CA ILE A 64 -7.62 16.48 -11.24
C ILE A 64 -7.93 15.82 -12.57
N LEU A 65 -6.89 15.47 -13.32
CA LEU A 65 -7.02 14.91 -14.66
C LEU A 65 -7.74 13.56 -14.66
N GLY A 66 -7.49 12.71 -13.67
CA GLY A 66 -8.14 11.42 -13.52
C GLY A 66 -9.64 11.53 -13.28
N LYS A 67 -10.10 12.51 -12.50
CA LYS A 67 -11.54 12.77 -12.34
C LYS A 67 -12.19 13.20 -13.65
N ILE A 68 -11.53 14.07 -14.42
CA ILE A 68 -12.02 14.49 -15.73
C ILE A 68 -12.09 13.28 -16.68
N LEU A 69 -11.04 12.47 -16.72
CA LEU A 69 -10.98 11.27 -17.56
C LEU A 69 -12.09 10.26 -17.20
N GLN A 70 -12.31 10.00 -15.91
CA GLN A 70 -13.36 9.10 -15.43
C GLN A 70 -14.76 9.58 -15.84
N ILE A 71 -15.03 10.89 -15.80
CA ILE A 71 -16.30 11.45 -16.25
C ILE A 71 -16.48 11.24 -17.76
N LEU A 72 -15.43 11.51 -18.55
CA LEU A 72 -15.47 11.34 -20.01
C LEU A 72 -15.67 9.87 -20.40
N LEU A 73 -14.95 8.94 -19.77
CA LEU A 73 -15.09 7.50 -20.00
C LEU A 73 -16.46 6.99 -19.54
N SER A 74 -17.01 7.50 -18.45
CA SER A 74 -18.37 7.19 -18.02
C SER A 74 -19.43 7.61 -19.05
N ALA A 75 -19.28 8.81 -19.61
CA ALA A 75 -20.17 9.28 -20.68
C ALA A 75 -20.03 8.42 -21.95
N PHE A 76 -18.80 7.99 -22.28
CA PHE A 76 -18.57 7.04 -23.38
C PHE A 76 -19.32 5.72 -23.16
N TRP A 77 -19.18 5.09 -21.99
CA TRP A 77 -19.87 3.84 -21.68
C TRP A 77 -21.39 4.00 -21.67
N ALA A 78 -21.89 5.16 -21.21
CA ALA A 78 -23.30 5.48 -21.28
C ALA A 78 -23.80 5.59 -22.73
N LEU A 79 -23.02 6.17 -23.65
CA LEU A 79 -23.39 6.20 -25.08
C LEU A 79 -23.49 4.78 -25.66
N VAL A 80 -22.51 3.93 -25.37
CA VAL A 80 -22.50 2.52 -25.81
C VAL A 80 -23.71 1.78 -25.24
N GLY A 81 -23.97 1.92 -23.94
CA GLY A 81 -25.11 1.30 -23.27
C GLY A 81 -26.45 1.79 -23.81
N THR A 82 -26.62 3.08 -24.02
CA THR A 82 -27.84 3.65 -24.61
C THR A 82 -28.05 3.15 -26.04
N SER A 83 -27.00 3.08 -26.86
CA SER A 83 -27.10 2.55 -28.23
C SER A 83 -27.55 1.08 -28.23
N LEU A 84 -26.99 0.27 -27.32
CA LEU A 84 -27.38 -1.12 -27.16
C LEU A 84 -28.84 -1.27 -26.72
N ILE A 85 -29.27 -0.53 -25.70
CA ILE A 85 -30.65 -0.57 -25.18
C ILE A 85 -31.64 -0.05 -26.24
N ALA A 86 -31.31 1.03 -26.94
CA ALA A 86 -32.14 1.57 -28.02
C ALA A 86 -32.32 0.55 -29.14
N SER A 87 -31.26 -0.18 -29.51
CA SER A 87 -31.35 -1.24 -30.50
C SER A 87 -32.24 -2.41 -30.04
N LEU A 88 -32.20 -2.76 -28.75
CA LEU A 88 -32.95 -3.89 -28.19
C LEU A 88 -34.44 -3.57 -27.99
N PHE A 89 -34.76 -2.36 -27.55
CA PHE A 89 -36.11 -2.00 -27.12
C PHE A 89 -36.83 -1.00 -28.04
N HIS A 90 -36.17 -0.56 -29.12
CA HIS A 90 -36.69 0.44 -30.06
C HIS A 90 -37.19 1.71 -29.34
N ALA A 91 -36.44 2.13 -28.32
CA ALA A 91 -36.79 3.29 -27.50
C ALA A 91 -36.86 4.57 -28.34
N ASP A 92 -37.84 5.42 -28.06
CA ASP A 92 -37.96 6.74 -28.69
C ASP A 92 -36.84 7.69 -28.22
N THR A 93 -36.71 8.84 -28.89
CA THR A 93 -35.64 9.81 -28.62
C THR A 93 -35.66 10.32 -27.18
N LEU A 94 -36.85 10.50 -26.58
CA LEU A 94 -36.97 10.99 -25.22
C LEU A 94 -36.44 9.95 -24.23
N TRP A 95 -36.84 8.69 -24.38
CA TRP A 95 -36.34 7.59 -23.56
C TRP A 95 -34.84 7.37 -23.71
N GLN A 96 -34.29 7.52 -24.92
CA GLN A 96 -32.84 7.43 -25.15
C GLN A 96 -32.06 8.47 -24.33
N ILE A 97 -32.54 9.72 -24.26
CA ILE A 97 -31.90 10.78 -23.47
C ILE A 97 -31.96 10.44 -21.97
N VAL A 98 -33.12 9.96 -21.49
CA VAL A 98 -33.29 9.56 -20.09
C VAL A 98 -32.38 8.39 -19.72
N ILE A 99 -32.34 7.35 -20.55
CA ILE A 99 -31.47 6.18 -20.39
C ILE A 99 -30.00 6.62 -20.35
N PHE A 100 -29.60 7.50 -21.26
CA PHE A 100 -28.24 8.03 -21.30
C PHE A 100 -27.85 8.77 -20.02
N ALA A 101 -28.71 9.65 -19.51
CA ALA A 101 -28.45 10.38 -18.28
C ALA A 101 -28.30 9.44 -17.07
N VAL A 102 -29.18 8.45 -16.95
CA VAL A 102 -29.14 7.45 -15.86
C VAL A 102 -27.88 6.60 -15.93
N LEU A 103 -27.54 6.07 -17.11
CA LEU A 103 -26.33 5.27 -17.30
C LEU A 103 -25.06 6.08 -17.01
N THR A 104 -25.03 7.36 -17.40
CA THR A 104 -23.87 8.23 -17.14
C THR A 104 -23.63 8.38 -15.64
N ILE A 105 -24.68 8.66 -14.85
CA ILE A 105 -24.57 8.79 -13.39
C ILE A 105 -24.10 7.46 -12.77
N LEU A 106 -24.67 6.34 -13.22
CA LEU A 106 -24.31 5.01 -12.74
C LEU A 106 -22.83 4.68 -13.01
N PHE A 107 -22.33 4.94 -14.23
CA PHE A 107 -20.93 4.71 -14.56
C PHE A 107 -19.97 5.65 -13.83
N ILE A 108 -20.35 6.91 -13.59
CA ILE A 108 -19.56 7.82 -12.73
C ILE A 108 -19.43 7.23 -11.33
N GLY A 109 -20.54 6.75 -10.74
CA GLY A 109 -20.52 6.10 -9.43
C GLY A 109 -19.58 4.88 -9.39
N LEU A 110 -19.65 4.01 -10.41
CA LEU A 110 -18.78 2.84 -10.52
C LEU A 110 -17.30 3.21 -10.65
N HIS A 111 -16.94 4.25 -11.42
CA HIS A 111 -15.56 4.73 -11.50
C HIS A 111 -15.06 5.28 -10.16
N LEU A 112 -15.88 6.05 -9.44
CA LEU A 112 -15.51 6.62 -8.15
C LEU A 112 -15.25 5.52 -7.11
N VAL A 113 -16.11 4.49 -7.06
CA VAL A 113 -15.93 3.34 -6.16
C VAL A 113 -14.68 2.55 -6.55
N SER A 114 -14.49 2.26 -7.84
CA SER A 114 -13.32 1.51 -8.32
C SER A 114 -12.00 2.24 -8.05
N ALA A 115 -11.98 3.58 -8.17
CA ALA A 115 -10.79 4.38 -7.92
C ALA A 115 -10.36 4.37 -6.44
N GLU A 116 -11.32 4.23 -5.51
CA GLU A 116 -11.02 4.09 -4.08
C GLU A 116 -10.41 2.71 -3.76
N GLU A 117 -10.90 1.63 -4.38
CA GLU A 117 -10.44 0.26 -4.11
C GLU A 117 -9.01 -0.02 -4.60
N ILE A 118 -8.60 0.54 -5.74
CA ILE A 118 -7.26 0.26 -6.32
C ILE A 118 -6.14 1.02 -5.58
N GLY A 119 -6.47 1.87 -4.60
CA GLY A 119 -5.47 2.60 -3.82
C GLY A 119 -4.68 3.64 -4.63
N ILE A 120 -5.24 4.09 -5.76
CA ILE A 120 -4.63 5.09 -6.67
C ILE A 120 -4.78 6.53 -6.10
N GLY A 121 -5.40 6.70 -4.94
CA GLY A 121 -5.43 7.98 -4.23
C GLY A 121 -4.12 8.27 -3.45
N PRO A 122 -3.61 9.52 -3.42
CA PRO A 122 -2.41 9.91 -2.65
C PRO A 122 -2.55 9.76 -1.11
N ASN A 123 -3.70 9.27 -0.64
CA ASN A 123 -3.98 8.96 0.76
C ASN A 123 -4.45 7.51 0.88
N SER A 124 -3.86 6.55 0.16
CA SER A 124 -4.11 5.12 0.43
C SER A 124 -3.50 4.72 1.78
N VAL A 125 -4.03 5.32 2.86
CA VAL A 125 -4.06 4.71 4.17
C VAL A 125 -4.67 3.36 3.91
N ARG A 126 -3.83 2.32 3.97
CA ARG A 126 -4.24 0.92 3.88
C ARG A 126 -5.40 0.78 4.85
N ARG A 127 -6.64 0.82 4.34
CA ARG A 127 -7.83 0.77 5.16
C ARG A 127 -7.85 -0.67 5.64
N VAL A 128 -7.29 -0.90 6.82
CA VAL A 128 -7.52 -2.13 7.57
C VAL A 128 -9.03 -2.20 7.63
N GLN A 129 -9.63 -3.10 6.85
CA GLN A 129 -11.06 -3.35 6.95
C GLN A 129 -11.32 -3.56 8.44
N PRO A 130 -12.25 -2.82 9.06
CA PRO A 130 -12.65 -3.13 10.41
C PRO A 130 -13.00 -4.61 10.39
N ILE A 131 -12.34 -5.38 11.25
CA ILE A 131 -12.65 -6.80 11.41
C ILE A 131 -14.16 -6.85 11.57
N VAL A 132 -14.86 -7.38 10.56
CA VAL A 132 -16.28 -7.65 10.66
C VAL A 132 -16.34 -8.81 11.62
N PHE A 133 -16.43 -8.47 12.90
CA PHE A 133 -16.84 -9.41 13.91
C PHE A 133 -18.23 -9.84 13.48
N GLU A 134 -18.39 -11.11 13.10
CA GLU A 134 -19.67 -11.78 13.36
C GLU A 134 -20.05 -11.34 14.76
N GLU A 135 -21.20 -10.66 14.90
CA GLU A 135 -21.68 -10.20 16.20
C GLU A 135 -21.47 -11.37 17.15
N PRO A 136 -20.57 -11.26 18.14
CA PRO A 136 -20.34 -12.36 19.04
C PRO A 136 -21.70 -12.62 19.63
N VAL A 137 -22.26 -13.81 19.36
CA VAL A 137 -23.56 -14.24 19.86
C VAL A 137 -23.62 -13.73 21.28
N VAL A 138 -24.47 -12.73 21.53
CA VAL A 138 -24.46 -11.91 22.74
C VAL A 138 -24.85 -12.85 23.86
N SER A 139 -23.84 -13.54 24.36
CA SER A 139 -23.84 -14.27 25.60
C SER A 139 -24.06 -13.16 26.59
N THR A 140 -25.22 -13.11 27.21
CA THR A 140 -25.62 -12.06 28.15
C THR A 140 -24.60 -11.98 29.28
N SER A 141 -23.55 -11.22 29.04
CA SER A 141 -22.40 -11.06 29.91
C SER A 141 -22.83 -10.14 31.03
N SER A 142 -22.64 -10.61 32.26
CA SER A 142 -23.03 -9.86 33.44
C SER A 142 -22.19 -8.58 33.57
N PRO A 143 -22.70 -7.52 34.23
CA PRO A 143 -21.93 -6.31 34.50
C PRO A 143 -20.54 -6.57 35.11
N SER A 144 -20.41 -7.62 35.93
CA SER A 144 -19.12 -8.04 36.51
C SER A 144 -18.05 -8.45 35.47
N GLN A 145 -18.46 -8.87 34.27
CA GLN A 145 -17.54 -9.25 33.21
C GLN A 145 -16.92 -8.02 32.54
N ILE A 146 -17.65 -6.90 32.44
CA ILE A 146 -17.13 -5.64 31.90
C ILE A 146 -16.02 -5.09 32.79
N ASP A 147 -16.25 -5.05 34.10
CA ASP A 147 -15.24 -4.57 35.05
C ASP A 147 -13.96 -5.43 34.99
N THR A 148 -14.13 -6.74 34.83
CA THR A 148 -13.02 -7.68 34.66
C THR A 148 -12.26 -7.41 33.36
N ASP A 149 -12.96 -7.21 32.24
CA ASP A 149 -12.36 -6.90 30.95
C ASP A 149 -11.59 -5.57 30.98
N LEU A 150 -12.16 -4.53 31.59
CA LEU A 150 -11.52 -3.22 31.74
C LEU A 150 -10.27 -3.31 32.64
N ALA A 151 -10.33 -4.07 33.73
CA ALA A 151 -9.17 -4.32 34.59
C ALA A 151 -8.05 -5.03 33.82
N GLN A 152 -8.39 -6.05 33.02
CA GLN A 152 -7.41 -6.75 32.18
C GLN A 152 -6.78 -5.84 31.12
N LEU A 153 -7.56 -4.97 30.47
CA LEU A 153 -7.05 -4.02 29.48
C LEU A 153 -6.14 -2.97 30.11
N THR A 154 -6.50 -2.49 31.30
CA THR A 154 -5.67 -1.55 32.08
C THR A 154 -4.33 -2.19 32.45
N GLN A 155 -4.35 -3.43 32.95
CA GLN A 155 -3.14 -4.18 33.25
C GLN A 155 -2.28 -4.40 32.00
N ARG A 156 -2.90 -4.73 30.86
CA ARG A 156 -2.21 -4.91 29.58
C ARG A 156 -1.52 -3.63 29.12
N TYR A 157 -2.21 -2.48 29.20
CA TYR A 157 -1.63 -1.17 28.86
C TYR A 157 -0.40 -0.86 29.71
N GLN A 158 -0.48 -1.07 31.03
CA GLN A 158 0.65 -0.86 31.95
C GLN A 158 1.85 -1.75 31.60
N LYS A 159 1.61 -3.03 31.33
CA LYS A 159 2.66 -3.98 30.93
C LYS A 159 3.33 -3.56 29.62
N LEU A 160 2.54 -3.16 28.62
CA LEU A 160 3.06 -2.66 27.34
C LEU A 160 3.90 -1.39 27.51
N GLY A 161 3.51 -0.50 28.43
CA GLY A 161 4.26 0.72 28.75
C GLY A 161 5.64 0.41 29.32
N GLN A 162 5.70 -0.52 30.27
CA GLN A 162 6.97 -0.99 30.86
C GLN A 162 7.87 -1.68 29.82
N GLN A 163 7.30 -2.52 28.97
CA GLN A 163 8.05 -3.17 27.88
C GLN A 163 8.60 -2.15 26.89
N ARG A 164 7.79 -1.14 26.51
CA ARG A 164 8.24 -0.06 25.64
C ARG A 164 9.41 0.68 26.24
N GLU A 165 9.32 1.11 27.50
CA GLU A 165 10.38 1.88 28.14
C GLU A 165 11.73 1.15 28.08
N MET A 166 11.74 -0.14 28.41
CA MET A 166 12.92 -1.00 28.34
C MET A 166 13.49 -1.11 26.91
N VAL A 167 12.63 -1.33 25.91
CA VAL A 167 13.06 -1.51 24.51
C VAL A 167 13.56 -0.20 23.92
N MET A 168 12.90 0.92 24.23
CA MET A 168 13.26 2.24 23.73
C MET A 168 14.57 2.74 24.35
N GLU A 169 14.82 2.46 25.63
CA GLU A 169 16.10 2.77 26.27
C GLU A 169 17.27 2.06 25.55
N LYS A 170 17.12 0.76 25.27
CA LYS A 170 18.13 -0.01 24.51
C LYS A 170 18.30 0.51 23.09
N ALA A 171 17.21 0.88 22.42
CA ALA A 171 17.27 1.44 21.07
C ALA A 171 18.04 2.77 21.05
N VAL A 172 17.82 3.66 22.03
CA VAL A 172 18.58 4.92 22.17
C VAL A 172 20.07 4.66 22.36
N GLN A 173 20.44 3.71 23.22
CA GLN A 173 21.85 3.35 23.43
C GLN A 173 22.53 2.82 22.16
N LEU A 174 21.81 2.08 21.32
CA LEU A 174 22.33 1.60 20.03
C LEU A 174 22.46 2.73 19.02
N LEU A 175 21.43 3.57 18.88
CA LEU A 175 21.44 4.71 17.96
C LEU A 175 22.51 5.76 18.29
N GLN A 176 22.98 5.83 19.54
CA GLN A 176 24.13 6.65 19.93
C GLN A 176 25.48 6.05 19.48
N LYS A 177 25.56 4.73 19.28
CA LYS A 177 26.80 4.02 18.92
C LYS A 177 27.04 3.92 17.42
N GLY A 178 26.02 4.15 16.60
CA GLY A 178 26.16 4.02 15.14
C GLY A 178 24.86 4.37 14.41
N ASP A 179 24.94 4.35 13.09
CA ASP A 179 23.79 4.57 12.23
C ASP A 179 23.06 3.25 11.94
N TYR A 180 21.85 3.14 12.48
CA TYR A 180 20.97 2.00 12.29
C TYR A 180 19.65 2.51 11.70
N SER A 181 19.62 2.76 10.39
CA SER A 181 18.47 3.36 9.71
C SER A 181 17.16 2.59 9.95
N ALA A 182 17.19 1.25 9.90
CA ALA A 182 16.04 0.40 10.18
C ALA A 182 15.56 0.50 11.63
N LEU A 183 16.47 0.56 12.61
CA LEU A 183 16.15 0.74 14.02
C LEU A 183 15.56 2.15 14.26
N ARG A 184 16.12 3.18 13.62
CA ARG A 184 15.62 4.56 13.71
C ARG A 184 14.19 4.66 13.19
N GLN A 185 13.91 4.06 12.02
CA GLN A 185 12.56 4.05 11.46
C GLN A 185 11.56 3.33 12.39
N ALA A 186 11.93 2.16 12.92
CA ALA A 186 11.08 1.44 13.87
C ALA A 186 10.84 2.23 15.16
N PHE A 187 11.87 2.91 15.67
CA PHE A 187 11.81 3.75 16.87
C PHE A 187 10.87 4.96 16.70
N GLU A 188 10.98 5.68 15.58
CA GLU A 188 10.14 6.83 15.26
C GLU A 188 8.67 6.41 15.08
N GLU A 189 8.43 5.33 14.35
CA GLU A 189 7.08 4.80 14.16
C GLU A 189 6.45 4.32 15.48
N ASN A 190 7.24 3.70 16.36
CA ASN A 190 6.78 3.35 17.70
C ASN A 190 6.38 4.57 18.53
N ASN A 191 7.18 5.64 18.51
CA ASN A 191 6.82 6.88 19.19
C ASN A 191 5.51 7.46 18.68
N ARG A 192 5.32 7.48 17.36
CA ARG A 192 4.08 7.98 16.73
C ARG A 192 2.86 7.17 17.17
N ILE A 193 2.93 5.84 17.07
CA ILE A 193 1.84 4.93 17.46
C ILE A 193 1.50 5.09 18.95
N TRP A 194 2.49 5.23 19.81
CA TRP A 194 2.27 5.41 21.25
C TRP A 194 1.67 6.76 21.61
N GLN A 195 2.07 7.84 20.94
CA GLN A 195 1.46 9.15 21.14
C GLN A 195 -0.02 9.15 20.69
N GLU A 196 -0.30 8.67 19.49
CA GLU A 196 -1.67 8.58 18.97
C GLU A 196 -2.55 7.66 19.81
N GLY A 197 -2.03 6.48 20.14
CA GLY A 197 -2.77 5.47 20.87
C GLY A 197 -3.04 5.89 22.32
N SER A 198 -2.06 6.48 23.03
CA SER A 198 -2.28 6.94 24.40
C SER A 198 -3.32 8.06 24.48
N ALA A 199 -3.25 9.05 23.57
CA ALA A 199 -4.27 10.10 23.46
C ALA A 199 -5.67 9.51 23.19
N LYS A 200 -5.76 8.51 22.29
CA LYS A 200 -7.04 7.88 21.98
C LYS A 200 -7.59 7.04 23.12
N LEU A 201 -6.73 6.31 23.85
CA LEU A 201 -7.14 5.55 25.02
C LEU A 201 -7.69 6.45 26.13
N THR A 202 -7.11 7.63 26.35
CA THR A 202 -7.66 8.64 27.27
C THR A 202 -9.04 9.12 26.83
N GLU A 203 -9.24 9.42 25.53
CA GLU A 203 -10.54 9.81 24.98
C GLU A 203 -11.59 8.70 25.18
N LEU A 204 -11.23 7.44 24.90
CA LEU A 204 -12.13 6.30 25.01
C LEU A 204 -12.47 5.97 26.47
N SER A 205 -11.52 6.15 27.39
CA SER A 205 -11.79 6.03 28.83
C SER A 205 -12.85 7.03 29.28
N GLY A 206 -12.75 8.29 28.87
CA GLY A 206 -13.77 9.30 29.19
C GLY A 206 -15.13 9.01 28.56
N LYS A 207 -15.16 8.40 27.35
CA LYS A 207 -16.41 7.95 26.72
C LYS A 207 -17.05 6.79 27.46
N LEU A 208 -16.26 5.84 27.98
CA LEU A 208 -16.78 4.70 28.74
C LEU A 208 -17.55 5.15 29.98
N GLU A 209 -17.08 6.19 30.68
CA GLU A 209 -17.77 6.75 31.85
C GLU A 209 -19.14 7.37 31.52
N GLN A 210 -19.32 7.86 30.28
CA GLN A 210 -20.56 8.49 29.83
C GLN A 210 -21.55 7.49 29.21
N LEU A 211 -21.10 6.27 28.90
CA LEU A 211 -21.92 5.28 28.21
C LEU A 211 -22.76 4.48 29.20
N HIS A 212 -24.09 4.56 29.03
CA HIS A 212 -25.05 3.75 29.80
C HIS A 212 -25.55 2.52 29.03
N SER A 213 -25.24 2.41 27.74
CA SER A 213 -25.70 1.30 26.89
C SER A 213 -24.62 0.22 26.76
N MET A 214 -25.01 -1.03 27.00
CA MET A 214 -24.12 -2.19 26.89
C MET A 214 -23.47 -2.33 25.50
N PRO A 215 -24.18 -2.17 24.37
CA PRO A 215 -23.55 -2.27 23.05
C PRO A 215 -22.46 -1.21 22.82
N GLY A 216 -22.68 0.02 23.30
CA GLY A 216 -21.69 1.09 23.20
C GLY A 216 -20.43 0.82 24.02
N ILE A 217 -20.58 0.22 25.21
CA ILE A 217 -19.45 -0.18 26.05
C ILE A 217 -18.59 -1.24 25.35
N TYR A 218 -19.21 -2.30 24.82
CA TYR A 218 -18.48 -3.36 24.12
C TYR A 218 -17.79 -2.87 22.84
N ALA A 219 -18.46 -2.02 22.06
CA ALA A 219 -17.85 -1.40 20.90
C ALA A 219 -16.59 -0.59 21.30
N THR A 220 -16.68 0.18 22.38
CA THR A 220 -15.56 0.98 22.89
C THR A 220 -14.41 0.11 23.41
N ILE A 221 -14.71 -0.98 24.13
CA ILE A 221 -13.74 -1.98 24.58
C ILE A 221 -13.04 -2.64 23.37
N GLY A 222 -13.77 -2.93 22.30
CA GLY A 222 -13.21 -3.45 21.05
C GLY A 222 -12.17 -2.50 20.44
N VAL A 223 -12.50 -1.21 20.38
CA VAL A 223 -11.56 -0.18 19.88
C VAL A 223 -10.32 -0.08 20.79
N ILE A 224 -10.48 -0.13 22.11
CA ILE A 224 -9.35 -0.14 23.05
C ILE A 224 -8.41 -1.32 22.78
N ARG A 225 -8.95 -2.53 22.58
CA ARG A 225 -8.17 -3.72 22.24
C ARG A 225 -7.34 -3.52 20.97
N GLU A 226 -7.94 -2.96 19.93
CA GLU A 226 -7.26 -2.69 18.65
C GLU A 226 -6.05 -1.75 18.82
N TYR A 227 -6.18 -0.69 19.63
CA TYR A 227 -5.06 0.21 19.89
C TYR A 227 -3.95 -0.46 20.70
N LEU A 228 -4.30 -1.28 21.69
CA LEU A 228 -3.31 -2.04 22.46
C LEU A 228 -2.55 -3.06 21.58
N ASP A 229 -3.25 -3.72 20.65
CA ASP A 229 -2.62 -4.64 19.69
C ASP A 229 -1.62 -3.90 18.78
N LYS A 230 -1.99 -2.70 18.27
CA LYS A 230 -1.07 -1.87 17.46
C LYS A 230 0.17 -1.44 18.25
N MET A 231 0.01 -1.07 19.52
CA MET A 231 1.14 -0.71 20.40
C MET A 231 2.06 -1.91 20.65
N GLU A 232 1.50 -3.10 20.85
CA GLU A 232 2.27 -4.34 21.07
C GLU A 232 3.10 -4.70 19.83
N VAL A 233 2.48 -4.76 18.65
CA VAL A 233 3.18 -5.04 17.38
C VAL A 233 4.31 -4.04 17.14
N SER A 234 4.07 -2.76 17.45
CA SER A 234 5.10 -1.73 17.30
C SER A 234 6.26 -1.91 18.29
N ASN A 235 5.99 -2.30 19.55
CA ASN A 235 7.03 -2.60 20.52
C ASN A 235 7.88 -3.81 20.07
N GLU A 236 7.23 -4.85 19.57
CA GLU A 236 7.90 -6.05 19.03
C GLU A 236 8.81 -5.71 17.84
N ALA A 237 8.37 -4.83 16.95
CA ALA A 237 9.17 -4.40 15.81
C ALA A 237 10.48 -3.71 16.25
N VAL A 238 10.43 -2.82 17.24
CA VAL A 238 11.65 -2.20 17.81
C VAL A 238 12.50 -3.26 18.49
N MET A 239 11.89 -4.18 19.27
CA MET A 239 12.62 -5.24 19.95
C MET A 239 13.38 -6.15 18.97
N GLN A 240 12.77 -6.52 17.84
CA GLN A 240 13.43 -7.31 16.80
C GLN A 240 14.64 -6.58 16.20
N GLN A 241 14.53 -5.27 15.96
CA GLN A 241 15.66 -4.47 15.48
C GLN A 241 16.76 -4.32 16.55
N VAL A 242 16.40 -4.21 17.84
CA VAL A 242 17.39 -4.22 18.93
C VAL A 242 18.11 -5.57 18.98
N ILE A 243 17.39 -6.69 18.87
CA ILE A 243 17.99 -8.03 18.86
C ILE A 243 18.94 -8.19 17.67
N SER A 244 18.54 -7.78 16.47
CA SER A 244 19.40 -7.87 15.28
C SER A 244 20.69 -7.04 15.42
N CYS A 245 20.62 -5.89 16.08
CA CYS A 245 21.79 -5.04 16.34
C CYS A 245 22.71 -5.55 17.47
N THR A 246 22.19 -6.37 18.40
CA THR A 246 22.95 -6.88 19.56
C THR A 246 23.48 -8.30 19.40
N SER A 247 22.98 -9.03 18.40
CA SER A 247 23.41 -10.41 18.18
C SER A 247 24.87 -10.43 17.75
N PRO A 248 25.75 -11.22 18.41
CA PRO A 248 27.12 -11.35 17.98
C PRO A 248 27.14 -11.90 16.55
N PRO A 249 28.09 -11.46 15.69
CA PRO A 249 28.20 -11.98 14.35
C PRO A 249 28.41 -13.50 14.46
N GLU A 250 27.45 -14.28 13.97
CA GLU A 250 27.56 -15.73 13.94
C GLU A 250 28.89 -16.11 13.30
N SER A 251 29.71 -16.83 14.06
CA SER A 251 31.05 -17.24 13.64
C SER A 251 30.96 -18.19 12.45
N GLY A 252 31.16 -17.67 11.24
CA GLY A 252 31.16 -18.50 10.04
C GLY A 252 31.53 -17.79 8.74
N ASN A 253 32.24 -16.66 8.83
CA ASN A 253 33.00 -15.93 7.81
C ASN A 253 32.96 -14.46 8.24
N PRO A 254 34.07 -13.70 8.14
CA PRO A 254 34.06 -12.30 8.51
C PRO A 254 32.95 -11.60 7.71
N PRO A 255 31.95 -10.98 8.35
CA PRO A 255 31.06 -10.11 7.64
C PRO A 255 31.94 -8.95 7.18
N SER A 256 32.23 -8.93 5.88
CA SER A 256 32.60 -7.71 5.19
C SER A 256 31.60 -6.65 5.66
N SER A 257 32.12 -5.61 6.33
CA SER A 257 31.44 -4.35 6.67
C SER A 257 30.04 -4.26 6.06
N GLY A 258 29.00 -4.18 6.90
CA GLY A 258 27.59 -4.00 6.50
C GLY A 258 27.30 -2.67 5.79
N GLY A 259 28.25 -2.16 5.00
CA GLY A 259 28.01 -1.26 3.91
C GLY A 259 27.33 -2.00 2.77
N PHE A 260 26.45 -1.27 2.09
CA PHE A 260 25.85 -1.68 0.84
C PHE A 260 26.94 -2.21 -0.12
N ASP A 261 26.87 -3.49 -0.49
CA ASP A 261 27.66 -4.07 -1.58
C ASP A 261 26.87 -3.89 -2.90
N PRO A 262 27.25 -2.92 -3.75
CA PRO A 262 26.55 -2.65 -5.00
C PRO A 262 26.51 -3.86 -5.95
N PHE A 263 27.41 -4.81 -5.76
CA PHE A 263 27.62 -5.97 -6.62
C PHE A 263 27.25 -7.30 -5.96
N ALA A 264 26.48 -7.28 -4.87
CA ALA A 264 26.01 -8.49 -4.22
C ALA A 264 25.31 -9.43 -5.22
N GLY A 265 25.71 -10.70 -5.27
CA GLY A 265 25.18 -11.70 -6.19
C GLY A 265 25.78 -11.70 -7.61
N CYS A 266 26.77 -10.86 -7.91
CA CYS A 266 27.54 -10.94 -9.16
C CYS A 266 28.63 -12.01 -9.04
N ASP A 267 28.33 -13.22 -9.52
CA ASP A 267 29.19 -14.42 -9.46
C ASP A 267 30.05 -14.63 -10.73
N THR A 268 29.87 -13.79 -11.75
CA THR A 268 30.51 -13.89 -13.07
C THR A 268 30.90 -12.50 -13.55
N LEU A 269 31.97 -12.41 -14.36
CA LEU A 269 32.44 -11.14 -14.93
C LEU A 269 31.35 -10.42 -15.74
N GLU A 270 30.57 -11.18 -16.50
CA GLU A 270 29.46 -10.66 -17.31
C GLU A 270 28.37 -10.00 -16.46
N LYS A 271 27.96 -10.65 -15.35
CA LYS A 271 26.98 -10.08 -14.41
C LYS A 271 27.54 -8.85 -13.70
N LEU A 272 28.83 -8.85 -13.35
CA LEU A 272 29.51 -7.71 -12.75
C LEU A 272 29.49 -6.50 -13.69
N GLU A 273 29.87 -6.68 -14.96
CA GLU A 273 29.86 -5.62 -15.98
C GLU A 273 28.43 -5.10 -16.25
N GLN A 274 27.45 -6.01 -16.32
CA GLN A 274 26.05 -5.63 -16.52
C GLN A 274 25.52 -4.80 -15.35
N ARG A 275 25.78 -5.22 -14.11
CA ARG A 275 25.36 -4.51 -12.90
C ARG A 275 26.03 -3.14 -12.79
N TYR A 276 27.32 -3.05 -13.12
CA TYR A 276 28.06 -1.79 -13.16
C TYR A 276 27.40 -0.78 -14.11
N ARG A 277 27.04 -1.19 -15.34
CA ARG A 277 26.35 -0.29 -16.30
C ARG A 277 25.00 0.19 -15.79
N GLN A 278 24.24 -0.67 -15.12
CA GLN A 278 22.95 -0.30 -14.52
C GLN A 278 23.13 0.76 -13.43
N LEU A 279 24.06 0.52 -12.51
CA LEU A 279 24.36 1.45 -11.42
C LEU A 279 24.92 2.78 -11.95
N ALA A 280 25.86 2.73 -12.89
CA ALA A 280 26.42 3.93 -13.52
C ALA A 280 25.34 4.81 -14.16
N LYS A 281 24.31 4.22 -14.76
CA LYS A 281 23.18 4.97 -15.35
C LYS A 281 22.30 5.65 -14.30
N SER A 282 22.14 5.03 -13.12
CA SER A 282 21.29 5.56 -12.04
C SER A 282 22.00 6.58 -11.14
N PHE A 283 23.32 6.44 -10.97
CA PHE A 283 24.11 7.22 -10.03
C PHE A 283 25.05 8.24 -10.71
N HIS A 284 25.01 8.39 -12.03
CA HIS A 284 25.82 9.40 -12.73
C HIS A 284 25.47 10.80 -12.20
N PRO A 285 26.46 11.69 -11.94
CA PRO A 285 26.18 13.04 -11.45
C PRO A 285 25.29 13.88 -12.40
N ASP A 286 25.23 13.50 -13.69
CA ASP A 286 24.38 14.17 -14.69
C ASP A 286 22.91 13.73 -14.64
N THR A 287 22.60 12.61 -13.97
CA THR A 287 21.21 12.27 -13.66
C THR A 287 20.74 13.14 -12.49
N GLY A 288 19.53 13.70 -12.53
CA GLY A 288 19.04 14.67 -11.53
C GLY A 288 19.01 14.19 -10.06
N ASN A 289 19.27 12.89 -9.81
CA ASN A 289 19.39 12.27 -8.49
C ASN A 289 20.80 11.64 -8.27
N GLY A 290 21.78 11.98 -9.11
CA GLY A 290 23.12 11.43 -9.08
C GLY A 290 23.93 11.92 -7.88
N ASP A 291 24.79 11.06 -7.38
CA ASP A 291 25.72 11.37 -6.29
C ASP A 291 27.15 11.08 -6.73
N THR A 292 28.00 12.10 -6.67
CA THR A 292 29.41 11.99 -7.08
C THR A 292 30.17 11.04 -6.15
N GLU A 293 29.87 11.06 -4.85
CA GLU A 293 30.52 10.18 -3.86
C GLU A 293 30.10 8.73 -4.07
N GLY A 294 28.79 8.50 -4.24
CA GLY A 294 28.24 7.18 -4.59
C GLY A 294 28.84 6.59 -5.86
N MET A 295 29.01 7.38 -6.92
CA MET A 295 29.61 6.90 -8.17
C MET A 295 31.11 6.57 -8.03
N GLN A 296 31.86 7.35 -7.24
CA GLN A 296 33.26 7.03 -6.95
C GLN A 296 33.39 5.71 -6.18
N TYR A 297 32.51 5.46 -5.20
CA TYR A 297 32.46 4.19 -4.47
C TYR A 297 32.15 3.00 -5.40
N ILE A 298 31.14 3.14 -6.27
CA ILE A 298 30.77 2.10 -7.26
C ILE A 298 31.94 1.77 -8.20
N ASN A 299 32.67 2.79 -8.68
CA ASN A 299 33.84 2.59 -9.54
C ASN A 299 34.97 1.84 -8.81
N ALA A 300 35.26 2.20 -7.55
CA ALA A 300 36.31 1.56 -6.77
C ALA A 300 36.03 0.08 -6.50
N GLU A 301 34.81 -0.25 -6.08
CA GLU A 301 34.42 -1.65 -5.82
C GLU A 301 34.35 -2.48 -7.12
N TYR A 302 33.95 -1.88 -8.25
CA TYR A 302 33.98 -2.55 -9.54
C TYR A 302 35.39 -2.96 -9.96
N GLU A 303 36.37 -2.05 -9.90
CA GLU A 303 37.76 -2.35 -10.27
C GLU A 303 38.44 -3.34 -9.31
N LYS A 304 38.01 -3.36 -8.05
CA LYS A 304 38.42 -4.38 -7.08
C LYS A 304 37.88 -5.77 -7.47
N ARG A 305 36.57 -5.91 -7.68
CA ARG A 305 35.92 -7.15 -8.12
C ARG A 305 36.45 -7.64 -9.46
N LYS A 306 36.67 -6.74 -10.41
CA LYS A 306 37.20 -7.07 -11.74
C LYS A 306 38.59 -7.69 -11.69
N ARG A 307 39.42 -7.30 -10.72
CA ARG A 307 40.74 -7.92 -10.47
C ARG A 307 40.62 -9.33 -9.91
N GLU A 308 39.56 -9.64 -9.17
CA GLU A 308 39.31 -10.98 -8.62
C GLU A 308 38.90 -11.99 -9.70
N PHE A 309 38.37 -11.52 -10.83
CA PHE A 309 38.00 -12.34 -12.00
C PHE A 309 39.11 -12.49 -13.05
N ARG A 310 40.27 -11.84 -12.87
CA ARG A 310 41.43 -11.96 -13.77
C ARG A 310 42.41 -13.01 -13.27
#